data_AF-A0A3E0AUM9-F1
#
_entry.id   AF-A0A3E0AUM9-F1
#
_cell.length_a   1.000
_cell.length_b   1.000
_cell.length_c   1.000
_cell.angle_alpha   90.00
_cell.angle_beta   90.00
_cell.angle_gamma   90.00
#
_symmetry.space_group_name_H-M   'P 1'
#
loop_
_entity.id
_entity.type
_entity.pdbx_description
1 polymer ?
#
loop_
_entity_poly.entity_id
_entity_poly.type
_entity_poly.pdbx_seq_one_letter_code
_entity_poly.pdbx_strand_id
1 'polypeptide(L)'
;MLKDELLRVSLYATFINLIILDFFHEIPWYIQYGPIIAVGIVSVLSVIIRKGDNEEGSEDAPIIYRLFLLISLSLVVICMNIFIGEPSTELFSIYSSKFWIIFIALPLLGSVYNKVKAREA
;
A
#
# COMPACT_ATOMS: atom_id res chain seq x y z
N MET A 1 -16.22 12.63 2.93
CA MET A 1 -15.13 13.46 2.36
C MET A 1 -13.93 13.57 3.30
N LEU A 2 -13.88 14.46 4.31
CA LEU A 2 -12.67 14.65 5.12
C LEU A 2 -12.19 13.35 5.80
N LYS A 3 -13.12 12.53 6.32
CA LYS A 3 -12.81 11.26 6.99
C LYS A 3 -12.28 10.17 6.04
N ASP A 4 -12.77 10.13 4.80
CA ASP A 4 -12.34 9.15 3.79
C ASP A 4 -10.96 9.50 3.23
N GLU A 5 -10.67 10.79 3.07
CA GLU A 5 -9.34 11.29 2.72
C GLU A 5 -8.33 11.00 3.83
N LEU A 6 -8.72 11.23 5.09
CA LEU A 6 -7.87 10.96 6.26
C LEU A 6 -7.54 9.46 6.37
N LEU A 7 -8.51 8.58 6.13
CA LEU A 7 -8.29 7.13 6.08
C LEU A 7 -7.32 6.73 4.96
N ARG A 8 -7.49 7.27 3.75
CA ARG A 8 -6.59 6.99 2.60
C ARG A 8 -5.17 7.46 2.85
N VAL A 9 -5.01 8.68 3.36
CA VAL A 9 -3.70 9.25 3.70
C VAL A 9 -3.04 8.44 4.81
N SER A 10 -3.79 8.02 5.83
CA SER A 10 -3.30 7.16 6.90
C SER A 10 -2.83 5.80 6.39
N LEU A 11 -3.60 5.17 5.48
CA LEU A 11 -3.22 3.91 4.84
C LEU A 11 -1.94 4.05 4.02
N TYR A 12 -1.84 5.13 3.23
CA TYR A 12 -0.65 5.41 2.44
C TYR A 12 0.59 5.65 3.31
N ALA A 13 0.45 6.46 4.36
CA ALA A 13 1.52 6.69 5.34
C ALA A 13 1.94 5.39 6.04
N THR A 14 1.01 4.46 6.26
CA THR A 14 1.30 3.14 6.84
C THR A 14 2.13 2.29 5.88
N PHE A 15 1.80 2.27 4.59
CA PHE A 15 2.60 1.56 3.59
C PHE A 15 4.02 2.13 3.44
N ILE A 16 4.15 3.46 3.42
CA ILE A 16 5.47 4.12 3.43
C ILE A 16 6.25 3.69 4.67
N ASN A 17 5.64 3.74 5.87
CA ASN A 17 6.32 3.31 7.08
C ASN A 17 6.74 1.84 6.99
N LEU A 18 5.89 0.95 6.49
CA LEU A 18 6.23 -0.48 6.35
C LEU A 18 7.46 -0.67 5.45
N ILE A 19 7.51 0.03 4.31
CA ILE A 19 8.69 0.03 3.43
C ILE A 19 9.90 0.52 4.22
N ILE A 20 9.80 1.65 4.92
CA ILE A 20 10.93 2.25 5.62
C ILE A 20 11.50 1.32 6.69
N LEU A 21 10.63 0.67 7.45
CA LEU A 21 11.02 -0.23 8.54
C LEU A 21 11.77 -1.45 8.05
N ASP A 22 11.48 -1.92 6.84
CA ASP A 22 12.19 -3.05 6.25
C ASP A 22 13.69 -2.74 6.02
N PHE A 23 14.03 -1.47 5.79
CA PHE A 23 15.43 -1.04 5.69
C PHE A 23 16.06 -0.82 7.06
N PHE A 24 15.29 -0.35 8.05
CA PHE A 24 15.78 -0.08 9.41
C PHE A 24 15.66 -1.27 10.37
N HIS A 25 15.83 -2.49 9.87
CA HIS A 25 15.61 -3.77 10.55
C HIS A 25 16.37 -4.01 11.88
N GLU A 26 17.37 -3.17 12.21
CA GLU A 26 18.07 -3.21 13.50
C GLU A 26 17.27 -2.58 14.66
N ILE A 27 16.22 -1.81 14.36
CA ILE A 27 15.38 -1.16 15.39
C ILE A 27 14.39 -2.21 15.96
N PRO A 28 14.17 -2.26 17.29
CA PRO A 28 13.24 -3.21 17.90
C PRO A 28 11.83 -3.16 17.30
N TRP A 29 11.30 -4.34 16.96
CA TRP A 29 10.06 -4.50 16.20
C TRP A 29 8.85 -3.76 16.78
N TYR A 30 8.74 -3.60 18.11
CA TYR A 30 7.60 -2.93 18.74
C TYR A 30 7.63 -1.40 18.58
N ILE A 31 8.82 -0.81 18.41
CA ILE A 31 8.99 0.61 18.07
C ILE A 31 8.67 0.82 16.58
N GLN A 32 9.04 -0.16 15.76
CA GLN A 32 8.82 -0.16 14.33
C GLN A 32 7.35 -0.37 13.96
N TYR A 33 6.77 -1.50 14.33
CA TYR A 33 5.44 -1.93 13.88
C TYR A 33 4.31 -1.50 14.81
N GLY A 34 4.60 -1.02 16.03
CA GLY A 34 3.58 -0.57 16.98
C GLY A 34 2.62 0.48 16.40
N PRO A 35 3.11 1.57 15.80
CA PRO A 35 2.26 2.57 15.14
C PRO A 35 1.46 2.00 13.95
N ILE A 36 2.06 1.10 13.16
CA ILE A 36 1.41 0.44 12.02
C ILE A 36 0.23 -0.44 12.47
N ILE A 37 0.46 -1.26 13.50
CA ILE A 37 -0.54 -2.14 14.08
C ILE A 37 -1.69 -1.30 14.66
N ALA A 38 -1.37 -0.21 15.35
CA ALA A 38 -2.38 0.72 15.89
C ALA A 38 -3.25 1.32 14.78
N VAL A 39 -2.65 1.81 13.69
CA VAL A 39 -3.40 2.34 12.53
C VAL A 39 -4.24 1.25 11.85
N GLY A 40 -3.70 0.04 11.72
CA GLY A 40 -4.43 -1.11 11.18
C GLY A 40 -5.67 -1.45 12.00
N ILE A 41 -5.53 -1.54 13.33
CA ILE A 41 -6.63 -1.80 14.26
C ILE A 41 -7.69 -0.70 14.17
N VAL A 42 -7.29 0.58 14.19
CA VAL A 42 -8.22 1.71 14.07
C VAL A 42 -8.96 1.69 12.73
N SER A 43 -8.29 1.33 11.64
CA SER A 43 -8.90 1.25 10.31
C SER A 43 -9.94 0.12 10.25
N VAL A 44 -9.62 -1.08 10.76
CA VAL A 44 -10.56 -2.20 10.82
C VAL A 44 -11.77 -1.87 11.68
N LEU A 45 -11.54 -1.29 12.87
CA LEU A 45 -12.63 -0.84 13.75
C LEU A 45 -13.51 0.20 13.07
N SER A 46 -12.93 1.15 12.34
CA SER A 46 -13.67 2.17 11.61
C SER A 46 -14.57 1.57 10.51
N VAL A 47 -14.10 0.51 9.84
CA VAL A 47 -14.89 -0.22 8.84
C VAL A 47 -16.02 -1.02 9.50
N ILE A 48 -15.75 -1.71 10.61
CA ILE A 48 -16.77 -2.50 11.34
C ILE A 48 -17.86 -1.57 11.89
N ILE A 49 -17.49 -0.43 12.46
CA ILE A 49 -18.42 0.58 12.99
C ILE A 49 -19.26 1.20 11.86
N ARG A 50 -18.68 1.41 10.67
CA ARG A 50 -19.40 1.92 9.49
C ARG A 50 -20.40 0.94 8.88
N LYS A 51 -20.35 -0.36 9.21
CA LYS A 51 -21.24 -1.38 8.62
C LYS A 51 -22.74 -1.17 8.94
N GLY A 52 -23.11 -0.15 9.73
CA GLY A 52 -24.48 0.25 10.02
C GLY A 52 -25.03 1.42 9.19
N ASP A 53 -24.25 2.02 8.29
CA ASP A 53 -24.70 3.15 7.45
C ASP A 53 -24.47 2.81 5.98
N ASN A 54 -25.50 3.02 5.17
CA ASN A 54 -25.77 2.36 3.90
C ASN A 54 -24.61 2.29 2.88
N GLU A 55 -24.65 1.21 2.10
CA GLU A 55 -23.93 1.00 0.85
C GLU A 55 -24.17 2.18 -0.11
N GLU A 56 -23.12 2.92 -0.47
CA GLU A 56 -23.11 3.71 -1.70
C GLU A 56 -21.75 3.60 -2.39
N GLY A 57 -21.83 3.11 -3.63
CA GLY A 57 -20.83 3.01 -4.69
C GLY A 57 -19.37 3.31 -4.34
N SER A 58 -18.54 2.26 -4.37
CA SER A 58 -17.12 2.45 -4.62
C SER A 58 -16.95 2.98 -6.06
N GLU A 59 -16.94 4.30 -6.24
CA GLU A 59 -16.34 4.88 -7.44
C GLU A 59 -14.89 4.37 -7.47
N ASP A 60 -14.61 3.49 -8.43
CA ASP A 60 -13.28 2.94 -8.66
C ASP A 60 -12.30 4.12 -8.74
N ALA A 61 -11.36 4.19 -7.79
CA ALA A 61 -10.34 5.23 -7.81
C ALA A 61 -9.70 5.25 -9.22
N PRO A 62 -9.63 6.42 -9.88
CA PRO A 62 -9.21 6.50 -11.27
C PRO A 62 -7.85 5.81 -11.44
N ILE A 63 -7.68 5.05 -12.53
CA ILE A 63 -6.46 4.27 -12.83
C ILE A 63 -5.18 5.11 -12.61
N ILE A 64 -5.25 6.40 -12.94
CA ILE A 64 -4.18 7.39 -12.74
C ILE A 64 -3.75 7.49 -11.27
N TYR A 65 -4.70 7.52 -10.34
CA TYR A 65 -4.41 7.58 -8.90
C TYR A 65 -3.75 6.30 -8.39
N ARG A 66 -4.20 5.13 -8.86
CA ARG A 66 -3.56 3.84 -8.54
C ARG A 66 -2.14 3.75 -9.08
N LEU A 67 -1.93 4.21 -10.32
CA LEU A 67 -0.61 4.27 -10.94
C LEU A 67 0.31 5.25 -10.21
N PHE A 68 -0.21 6.42 -9.84
CA PHE A 68 0.54 7.42 -9.06
C PHE A 68 0.99 6.86 -7.71
N LEU A 69 0.09 6.18 -6.98
CA LEU A 69 0.41 5.49 -5.72
C LEU A 69 1.51 4.44 -5.90
N LEU A 70 1.43 3.63 -6.96
CA LEU A 70 2.39 2.57 -7.21
C LEU A 70 3.76 3.15 -7.59
N ILE A 71 3.79 4.19 -8.42
CA ILE A 71 5.02 4.92 -8.78
C ILE A 71 5.62 5.58 -7.53
N SER A 72 4.82 6.24 -6.70
CA SER A 72 5.32 6.93 -5.52
C SER A 72 5.89 5.98 -4.47
N LEU A 73 5.22 4.85 -4.20
CA LEU A 73 5.74 3.81 -3.31
C LEU A 73 7.04 3.22 -3.84
N SER A 74 7.13 3.00 -5.16
CA SER A 74 8.34 2.46 -5.78
C SER A 74 9.50 3.44 -5.75
N LEU A 75 9.21 4.74 -5.90
CA LEU A 75 10.20 5.79 -5.71
C LEU A 75 10.77 5.77 -4.29
N VAL A 76 9.90 5.60 -3.28
CA VAL A 76 10.34 5.44 -1.89
C VAL A 76 11.26 4.23 -1.75
N VAL A 77 10.87 3.07 -2.27
CA VAL A 77 11.71 1.85 -2.23
C VAL A 77 13.08 2.09 -2.90
N ILE A 78 13.10 2.70 -4.09
CA ILE A 78 14.33 3.01 -4.83
C ILE A 78 15.23 3.96 -4.02
N CYS A 79 14.66 5.02 -3.46
CA CYS A 79 15.40 5.96 -2.59
C CYS A 79 15.99 5.23 -1.38
N MET A 80 15.23 4.36 -0.71
CA MET A 80 15.72 3.62 0.45
C MET A 80 16.85 2.66 0.08
N ASN A 81 16.77 1.96 -1.06
CA ASN A 81 17.87 1.11 -1.56
C ASN A 81 19.15 1.90 -1.83
N ILE A 82 19.04 3.12 -2.38
CA ILE A 82 20.21 3.95 -2.72
C ILE A 82 20.83 4.61 -1.49
N PHE A 83 19.99 5.15 -0.59
CA PHE A 83 20.47 5.98 0.52
C PHE A 83 20.78 5.19 1.80
N ILE A 84 20.13 4.05 2.02
CA ILE A 84 20.29 3.26 3.25
C ILE A 84 20.98 1.93 2.97
N GLY A 85 20.64 1.27 1.86
CA GLY A 85 21.25 0.01 1.45
C GLY A 85 20.24 -1.13 1.34
N GLU A 86 20.65 -2.35 1.69
CA GLU A 86 19.82 -3.53 1.45
C GLU A 86 18.65 -3.64 2.46
N PRO A 87 17.42 -3.86 1.97
CA PRO A 87 16.28 -4.14 2.83
C PRO A 87 16.38 -5.54 3.44
N SER A 88 15.70 -5.74 4.57
CA SER A 88 15.57 -7.06 5.21
C SER A 88 14.87 -8.08 4.30
N THR A 89 13.96 -7.64 3.42
CA THR A 89 13.23 -8.53 2.54
C THR A 89 13.58 -8.32 1.07
N GLU A 90 13.59 -9.41 0.31
CA GLU A 90 13.77 -9.36 -1.14
C GLU A 90 12.62 -8.65 -1.89
N LEU A 91 11.49 -8.40 -1.22
CA LEU A 91 10.33 -7.73 -1.79
C LEU A 91 10.60 -6.25 -2.09
N PHE A 92 11.43 -5.60 -1.28
CA PHE A 92 11.79 -4.20 -1.47
C PHE A 92 13.21 -4.03 -2.01
N SER A 93 13.92 -5.11 -2.34
CA SER A 93 15.23 -5.02 -2.97
C SER A 93 15.09 -4.75 -4.46
N ILE A 94 15.62 -3.61 -4.95
CA ILE A 94 15.61 -3.28 -6.38
C ILE A 94 16.50 -4.21 -7.22
N TYR A 95 17.40 -4.94 -6.54
CA TYR A 95 18.28 -5.93 -7.16
C TYR A 95 17.59 -7.30 -7.29
N SER A 96 16.48 -7.53 -6.59
CA SER A 96 15.70 -8.76 -6.69
C SER A 96 14.69 -8.68 -7.83
N SER A 97 14.55 -9.76 -8.59
CA SER A 97 13.50 -9.90 -9.61
C SER A 97 12.10 -9.89 -9.02
N LYS A 98 11.93 -10.24 -7.73
CA LYS A 98 10.63 -10.22 -7.04
C LYS A 98 10.02 -8.82 -6.97
N PHE A 99 10.83 -7.80 -6.70
CA PHE A 99 10.38 -6.41 -6.69
C PHE A 99 9.79 -6.00 -8.05
N TRP A 100 10.52 -6.27 -9.14
CA TRP A 100 10.10 -5.94 -10.49
C TRP A 100 8.85 -6.71 -10.95
N ILE A 101 8.75 -7.99 -10.58
CA ILE A 101 7.56 -8.80 -10.86
C ILE A 101 6.34 -8.16 -10.18
N ILE A 102 6.44 -7.79 -8.90
CA ILE A 102 5.33 -7.17 -8.17
C ILE A 102 4.98 -5.81 -8.77
N PHE A 103 5.97 -4.98 -9.07
CA PHE A 103 5.79 -3.67 -9.67
C PHE A 103 5.04 -3.71 -11.01
N ILE A 104 5.35 -4.71 -11.85
CA ILE A 104 4.72 -4.88 -13.17
C ILE A 104 3.40 -5.67 -13.07
N ALA A 105 3.32 -6.68 -12.20
CA ALA A 105 2.15 -7.55 -12.10
C ALA A 105 0.94 -6.85 -11.44
N LEU A 106 1.14 -6.02 -10.42
CA LEU A 106 0.06 -5.27 -9.76
C LEU A 106 -0.79 -4.42 -10.73
N PRO A 107 -0.21 -3.56 -11.57
CA PRO A 107 -0.99 -2.77 -12.52
C PRO A 107 -1.66 -3.64 -13.59
N LEU A 108 -1.01 -4.74 -14.01
CA LEU A 108 -1.58 -5.69 -14.97
C LEU A 108 -2.78 -6.45 -14.40
N LEU A 109 -2.73 -6.91 -13.15
CA LEU A 109 -3.83 -7.62 -12.48
C LEU A 109 -5.09 -6.76 -12.40
N GLY A 110 -4.94 -5.46 -12.12
CA GLY A 110 -6.06 -4.52 -12.13
C GLY A 110 -6.72 -4.41 -13.50
N SER A 111 -5.92 -4.37 -14.57
CA SER A 111 -6.44 -4.35 -15.95
C SER A 111 -7.16 -5.65 -16.33
N VAL A 112 -6.63 -6.80 -15.91
CA VAL A 112 -7.22 -8.13 -16.18
C VAL A 112 -8.54 -8.29 -15.44
N TYR A 113 -8.58 -7.92 -14.16
CA TYR A 113 -9.81 -7.96 -13.36
C TYR A 113 -10.93 -7.13 -13.98
N ASN A 114 -10.64 -5.88 -14.38
CA ASN A 114 -11.63 -5.02 -15.01
C ASN A 114 -12.13 -5.60 -16.35
N LYS A 115 -11.24 -6.23 -17.11
CA LYS A 115 -11.57 -6.85 -18.41
C LYS A 115 -12.39 -8.13 -18.27
N VAL A 116 -12.18 -8.90 -17.20
CA VAL A 116 -12.99 -10.09 -16.85
C VAL A 116 -14.37 -9.66 -16.37
N LYS A 117 -14.45 -8.68 -15.44
CA LYS A 117 -15.71 -8.13 -14.96
C LYS A 117 -16.58 -7.55 -16.08
N ALA A 118 -15.97 -6.92 -17.08
CA ALA A 118 -16.68 -6.40 -18.26
C ALA A 118 -17.15 -7.48 -19.26
N ARG A 119 -16.69 -8.73 -19.13
CA ARG A 119 -17.18 -9.88 -19.94
C ARG A 119 -18.30 -10.66 -19.26
N GLU A 120 -18.46 -10.49 -17.94
CA GLU A 120 -19.49 -11.14 -17.14
C GLU A 120 -20.75 -10.28 -16.96
N ALA A 121 -20.70 -9.00 -17.38
CA ALA A 121 -21.82 -8.06 -17.43
C ALA A 121 -22.44 -8.01 -18.84
#